data_AF-A0A7Y4ZTS4-F1
#
_entry.id   AF-A0A7Y4ZTS4-F1
#
_cell.length_a   1.000
_cell.length_b   1.000
_cell.length_c   1.000
_cell.angle_alpha   90.00
_cell.angle_beta   90.00
_cell.angle_gamma   90.00
#
_symmetry.space_group_name_H-M   'P 1'
#
loop_
_entity.id
_entity.type
_entity.pdbx_description
1 polymer ?
#
loop_
_entity_poly.entity_id
_entity_poly.type
_entity_poly.pdbx_seq_one_letter_code
_entity_poly.pdbx_strand_id
1 'polypeptide(L)'
;LVTLVVHRERAHDARARFVARAAELAAACSHILGVALNVHDGESPQVLGSTTDHLWGKAAIGDRVGSFEHTATYGSFVQAHRAQAGRVHELVAEALGVGSAPARVLDLYGGSGAIALSLGGRGATVHMVESFAPAVAFATAAAAAAGVRVTSECSDVASALQRLSQKHERFDGAVVNPPRRGMSPDARRYLAELAPPTIAYVSCDPETLARDLDHLARLGYVGTSVRPLDMIPLTDEVETVVVLRRVGSPSPRVLGEFDEVLAVEKGGHDLVEGDESHTLLSRVRRMEGLERAVPVHRIDGGASGLLVFARDPASQSRWEGAFKSSRTVYLAGARGITPSKGAIQRDLREHGHVYSARTRYRRLAISSGHSIVRVIPDESRPHQVRRHMAAIGHPILGDTRYGHAPTNRFFEEKNALDRPFLHAVRIEVDHPTTGQRLILEAPLAGDLRAVLERTGGPGTLRFLDQKHALGSGPGSIPPSSGPISQPELPTDRGSALDLDPAPHSIRPPILEDDDDPPGRRDF
;
A
#
# COMPACT_ATOMS: atom_id res chain seq x y z
N LEU A 1 -29.15 13.89 13.83
CA LEU A 1 -28.54 15.22 13.60
C LEU A 1 -28.69 15.54 12.12
N VAL A 2 -28.95 16.80 11.75
CA VAL A 2 -29.06 17.23 10.35
C VAL A 2 -27.99 18.27 10.04
N THR A 3 -27.23 18.07 8.98
CA THR A 3 -26.26 19.05 8.47
C THR A 3 -26.76 19.63 7.15
N LEU A 4 -27.04 20.93 7.13
CA LEU A 4 -27.35 21.66 5.90
C LEU A 4 -26.04 22.09 5.25
N VAL A 5 -25.71 21.52 4.10
CA VAL A 5 -24.50 21.90 3.34
C VAL A 5 -24.87 22.98 2.32
N VAL A 6 -24.19 24.11 2.38
CA VAL A 6 -24.43 25.25 1.49
C VAL A 6 -23.14 25.81 0.92
N HIS A 7 -23.22 26.30 -0.32
CA HIS A 7 -22.13 27.04 -0.94
C HIS A 7 -21.83 28.32 -0.16
N ARG A 8 -20.55 28.67 0.03
CA ARG A 8 -20.10 29.86 0.80
C ARG A 8 -20.81 31.14 0.39
N GLU A 9 -20.99 31.36 -0.90
CA GLU A 9 -21.69 32.52 -1.45
C GLU A 9 -23.16 32.65 -0.98
N ARG A 10 -23.80 31.53 -0.65
CA ARG A 10 -25.18 31.50 -0.14
C ARG A 10 -25.27 31.53 1.38
N ALA A 11 -24.15 31.34 2.07
CA ALA A 11 -24.05 31.35 3.52
C ALA A 11 -23.88 32.78 4.06
N HIS A 12 -23.16 33.65 3.33
CA HIS A 12 -22.99 35.05 3.67
C HIS A 12 -24.35 35.76 3.68
N ASP A 13 -24.62 36.56 4.72
CA ASP A 13 -25.87 37.33 4.94
C ASP A 13 -27.16 36.53 5.18
N ALA A 14 -27.11 35.19 5.27
CA ALA A 14 -28.29 34.34 5.42
C ALA A 14 -28.39 33.58 6.77
N ARG A 15 -27.45 33.76 7.70
CA ARG A 15 -27.40 32.98 8.95
C ARG A 15 -28.69 33.05 9.77
N ALA A 16 -29.24 34.25 9.97
CA ALA A 16 -30.49 34.43 10.72
C ALA A 16 -31.66 33.66 10.08
N ARG A 17 -31.73 33.64 8.74
CA ARG A 17 -32.71 32.85 7.99
C ARG A 17 -32.51 31.35 8.22
N PHE A 18 -31.28 30.85 8.22
CA PHE A 18 -31.00 29.43 8.48
C PHE A 18 -31.34 29.01 9.92
N VAL A 19 -31.10 29.87 10.91
CA VAL A 19 -31.51 29.62 12.30
C VAL A 19 -33.04 29.48 12.40
N ALA A 20 -33.79 30.40 11.79
CA ALA A 20 -35.25 30.33 11.77
C ALA A 20 -35.75 29.04 11.09
N ARG A 21 -35.19 28.70 9.92
CA ARG A 21 -35.54 27.45 9.21
C ARG A 21 -35.15 26.18 9.95
N ALA A 22 -34.05 26.19 10.71
CA ALA A 22 -33.65 25.06 11.55
C ALA A 22 -34.69 24.79 12.65
N ALA A 23 -35.22 25.84 13.27
CA ALA A 23 -36.27 25.71 14.28
C ALA A 23 -37.59 25.20 13.67
N GLU A 24 -37.99 25.72 12.50
CA GLU A 24 -39.18 25.23 11.77
C GLU A 24 -39.04 23.76 11.37
N LEU A 25 -37.87 23.36 10.86
CA LEU A 25 -37.58 21.99 10.48
C LEU A 25 -37.68 21.04 11.68
N ALA A 26 -37.14 21.44 12.83
CA ALA A 26 -37.24 20.68 14.07
C ALA A 26 -38.69 20.58 14.59
N ALA A 27 -39.48 21.64 14.44
CA ALA A 27 -40.90 21.61 14.79
C ALA A 27 -41.71 20.68 13.86
N ALA A 28 -41.36 20.62 12.57
CA ALA A 28 -42.00 19.76 11.59
C ALA A 28 -41.61 18.27 11.73
N CYS A 29 -40.44 17.97 12.29
CA CYS A 29 -39.96 16.60 12.46
C CYS A 29 -39.32 16.40 13.85
N SER A 30 -40.09 15.80 14.76
CA SER A 30 -39.68 15.55 16.16
C SER A 30 -38.47 14.62 16.32
N HIS A 31 -38.08 13.88 15.27
CA HIS A 31 -36.88 13.04 15.26
C HIS A 31 -35.58 13.84 15.08
N ILE A 32 -35.66 15.12 14.72
CA ILE A 32 -34.50 15.99 14.55
C ILE A 32 -34.08 16.49 15.93
N LEU A 33 -32.95 15.99 16.40
CA LEU A 33 -32.37 16.36 17.69
C LEU A 33 -31.46 17.59 17.63
N GLY A 34 -31.03 17.97 16.42
CA GLY A 34 -30.13 19.11 16.22
C GLY A 34 -29.88 19.37 14.74
N VAL A 35 -29.62 20.64 14.41
CA VAL A 35 -29.33 21.14 13.07
C VAL A 35 -28.06 21.98 13.07
N ALA A 36 -27.18 21.75 12.08
CA ALA A 36 -26.01 22.57 11.80
C ALA A 36 -25.97 23.04 10.34
N LEU A 37 -25.22 24.10 10.09
CA LEU A 37 -24.88 24.61 8.77
C LEU A 37 -23.41 24.27 8.49
N ASN A 38 -23.14 23.55 7.42
CA ASN A 38 -21.77 23.36 6.94
C ASN A 38 -21.56 24.18 5.66
N VAL A 39 -20.47 24.94 5.64
CA VAL A 39 -20.14 25.86 4.54
C VAL A 39 -19.08 25.23 3.64
N HIS A 40 -19.44 25.03 2.37
CA HIS A 40 -18.59 24.39 1.36
C HIS A 40 -18.19 25.39 0.26
N ASP A 41 -16.96 25.28 -0.22
CA ASP A 41 -16.36 26.23 -1.16
C ASP A 41 -16.52 25.84 -2.63
N GLY A 42 -17.18 24.70 -2.91
CA GLY A 42 -17.54 24.25 -4.25
C GLY A 42 -16.42 23.55 -5.02
N GLU A 43 -15.16 23.80 -4.70
CA GLU A 43 -14.00 23.26 -5.43
C GLU A 43 -13.48 21.91 -4.91
N SER A 44 -14.03 21.41 -3.79
CA SER A 44 -13.62 20.15 -3.17
C SER A 44 -14.58 19.00 -3.53
N PRO A 45 -14.07 17.78 -3.76
CA PRO A 45 -14.90 16.58 -3.90
C PRO A 45 -15.50 16.10 -2.57
N GLN A 46 -15.08 16.68 -1.42
CA GLN A 46 -15.65 16.35 -0.11
C GLN A 46 -17.02 17.00 0.04
N VAL A 47 -18.00 16.26 0.59
CA VAL A 47 -19.36 16.79 0.78
C VAL A 47 -19.39 17.90 1.83
N LEU A 48 -18.54 17.83 2.85
CA LEU A 48 -18.45 18.82 3.92
C LEU A 48 -17.28 19.76 3.67
N GLY A 49 -17.49 21.05 3.87
CA GLY A 49 -16.43 22.05 3.94
C GLY A 49 -15.86 22.19 5.35
N SER A 50 -14.97 23.17 5.51
CA SER A 50 -14.13 23.33 6.70
C SER A 50 -14.85 23.90 7.92
N THR A 51 -16.00 24.54 7.74
CA THR A 51 -16.72 25.23 8.81
C THR A 51 -18.09 24.62 9.03
N THR A 52 -18.38 24.23 10.27
CA THR A 52 -19.70 23.75 10.70
C THR A 52 -20.22 24.58 11.87
N ASP A 53 -21.28 25.33 11.62
CA ASP A 53 -21.96 26.18 12.60
C ASP A 53 -23.19 25.46 13.17
N HIS A 54 -23.23 25.31 14.49
CA HIS A 54 -24.43 24.82 15.17
C HIS A 54 -25.56 25.86 15.11
N LEU A 55 -26.75 25.46 14.64
CA LEU A 55 -27.91 26.34 14.50
C LEU A 55 -28.97 26.12 15.57
N TRP A 56 -29.28 24.86 15.90
CA TRP A 56 -30.40 24.53 16.78
C TRP A 56 -30.23 23.15 17.43
N GLY A 57 -30.70 23.00 18.68
CA GLY A 57 -30.82 21.71 19.36
C GLY A 57 -29.50 21.20 19.95
N LYS A 58 -29.25 19.90 19.81
CA LYS A 58 -28.04 19.23 20.31
C LYS A 58 -26.89 19.35 19.32
N ALA A 59 -25.69 19.66 19.81
CA ALA A 59 -24.47 19.67 19.01
C ALA A 59 -23.85 18.27 18.80
N ALA A 60 -24.19 17.35 19.70
CA ALA A 60 -23.73 15.98 19.72
C ALA A 60 -24.83 15.07 20.29
N ILE A 61 -24.88 13.82 19.84
CA ILE A 61 -25.78 12.80 20.35
C ILE A 61 -25.02 11.52 20.65
N GLY A 62 -25.55 10.71 21.57
CA GLY A 62 -25.12 9.33 21.69
C GLY A 62 -25.60 8.51 20.51
N ASP A 63 -24.70 7.74 19.91
CA ASP A 63 -25.01 6.68 18.96
C ASP A 63 -24.57 5.33 19.54
N ARG A 64 -25.41 4.30 19.35
CA ARG A 64 -25.22 3.01 20.01
C ARG A 64 -24.93 1.91 19.01
N VAL A 65 -23.82 1.20 19.22
CA VAL A 65 -23.46 -0.03 18.49
C VAL A 65 -23.27 -1.14 19.52
N GLY A 66 -24.13 -2.15 19.48
CA GLY A 66 -24.22 -3.16 20.53
C GLY A 66 -24.57 -2.53 21.88
N SER A 67 -23.79 -2.83 22.92
CA SER A 67 -23.99 -2.29 24.28
C SER A 67 -23.27 -0.97 24.55
N PHE A 68 -22.52 -0.42 23.59
CA PHE A 68 -21.68 0.75 23.80
C PHE A 68 -22.20 1.97 23.07
N GLU A 69 -22.15 3.09 23.78
CA GLU A 69 -22.56 4.40 23.29
C GLU A 69 -21.32 5.23 22.99
N HIS A 70 -21.27 5.82 21.79
CA HIS A 70 -20.22 6.72 21.36
C HIS A 70 -20.85 8.05 20.93
N THR A 71 -20.05 9.10 20.87
CA THR A 71 -20.54 10.44 20.52
C THR A 71 -20.53 10.65 19.01
N ALA A 72 -21.70 10.92 18.43
CA ALA A 72 -21.85 11.39 17.07
C ALA A 72 -22.04 12.92 17.05
N THR A 73 -21.30 13.59 16.17
CA THR A 73 -21.36 15.03 15.93
C THR A 73 -21.63 15.32 14.46
N TYR A 74 -21.83 16.58 14.09
CA TYR A 74 -21.95 16.95 12.69
C TYR A 74 -20.63 16.69 11.96
N GLY A 75 -20.70 15.85 10.92
CA GLY A 75 -19.53 15.46 10.14
C GLY A 75 -18.67 14.36 10.75
N SER A 76 -19.01 13.84 11.94
CA SER A 76 -18.38 12.61 12.43
C SER A 76 -18.89 11.41 11.64
N PHE A 77 -18.00 10.45 11.39
CA PHE A 77 -18.37 9.16 10.81
C PHE A 77 -19.12 8.28 11.85
N VAL A 78 -20.24 7.70 11.43
CA VAL A 78 -20.95 6.63 12.14
C VAL A 78 -21.28 5.52 11.16
N GLN A 79 -21.35 4.28 11.66
CA GLN A 79 -21.63 3.12 10.81
C GLN A 79 -23.09 3.15 10.32
N ALA A 80 -23.29 3.04 9.00
CA ALA A 80 -24.61 3.10 8.39
C ALA A 80 -25.53 1.95 8.89
N HIS A 81 -24.96 0.76 9.11
CA HIS A 81 -25.70 -0.42 9.53
C HIS A 81 -25.26 -0.89 10.93
N ARG A 82 -25.90 -0.37 11.99
CA ARG A 82 -25.53 -0.64 13.40
C ARG A 82 -25.44 -2.13 13.77
N ALA A 83 -26.36 -2.96 13.28
CA ALA A 83 -26.34 -4.39 13.60
C ALA A 83 -25.12 -5.11 13.00
N GLN A 84 -24.76 -4.80 11.76
CA GLN A 84 -23.56 -5.35 11.11
C GLN A 84 -22.28 -4.80 11.74
N ALA A 85 -22.26 -3.52 12.12
CA ALA A 85 -21.16 -2.96 12.91
C ALA A 85 -20.98 -3.70 14.25
N GLY A 86 -22.09 -4.04 14.93
CA GLY A 86 -22.06 -4.89 16.12
C GLY A 86 -21.45 -6.26 15.84
N ARG A 87 -21.77 -6.86 14.69
CA ARG A 87 -21.19 -8.13 14.25
C ARG A 87 -19.68 -8.04 14.00
N VAL A 88 -19.21 -6.94 13.40
CA VAL A 88 -17.76 -6.67 13.26
C VAL A 88 -17.09 -6.62 14.62
N HIS A 89 -17.67 -5.90 15.59
CA HIS A 89 -17.10 -5.80 16.94
C HIS A 89 -17.02 -7.17 17.64
N GLU A 90 -18.03 -8.03 17.46
CA GLU A 90 -18.01 -9.40 17.97
C GLU A 90 -16.90 -10.24 17.34
N LEU A 91 -16.76 -10.20 16.01
CA LEU A 91 -15.72 -10.93 15.29
C LEU A 91 -14.31 -10.47 15.71
N VAL A 92 -14.11 -9.17 15.91
CA VAL A 92 -12.85 -8.62 16.42
C VAL A 92 -12.58 -9.11 17.84
N ALA A 93 -13.55 -9.04 18.74
CA ALA A 93 -13.40 -9.51 20.12
C ALA A 93 -13.09 -11.02 20.18
N GLU A 94 -13.78 -11.83 19.37
CA GLU A 94 -13.56 -13.28 19.23
C GLU A 94 -12.14 -13.58 18.71
N ALA A 95 -11.72 -12.90 17.65
CA ALA A 95 -10.39 -13.07 17.06
C ALA A 95 -9.28 -12.82 18.08
N LEU A 96 -9.43 -11.75 18.87
CA LEU A 96 -8.47 -11.31 19.89
C LEU A 96 -8.61 -12.05 21.23
N GLY A 97 -9.60 -12.94 21.39
CA GLY A 97 -9.84 -13.67 22.64
C GLY A 97 -10.29 -12.78 23.81
N VAL A 98 -10.83 -11.58 23.52
CA VAL A 98 -11.24 -10.61 24.53
C VAL A 98 -12.57 -11.02 25.17
N GLY A 99 -12.60 -11.01 26.50
CA GLY A 99 -13.73 -11.45 27.33
C GLY A 99 -13.48 -12.79 28.04
N SER A 100 -12.49 -13.56 27.60
CA SER A 100 -12.08 -14.81 28.25
C SER A 100 -11.00 -14.61 29.31
N ALA A 101 -10.13 -13.62 29.12
CA ALA A 101 -9.04 -13.26 30.03
C ALA A 101 -8.71 -11.76 29.89
N PRO A 102 -7.97 -11.16 30.86
CA PRO A 102 -7.40 -9.83 30.68
C PRO A 102 -6.48 -9.80 29.46
N ALA A 103 -6.66 -8.81 28.58
CA ALA A 103 -5.85 -8.61 27.39
C ALA A 103 -5.54 -7.14 27.20
N ARG A 104 -4.30 -6.83 26.80
CA ARG A 104 -3.88 -5.50 26.36
C ARG A 104 -3.91 -5.44 24.84
N VAL A 105 -4.80 -4.62 24.29
CA VAL A 105 -5.07 -4.55 22.84
C VAL A 105 -4.66 -3.19 22.29
N LEU A 106 -4.07 -3.19 21.11
CA LEU A 106 -3.81 -1.99 20.32
C LEU A 106 -4.95 -1.78 19.31
N ASP A 107 -5.63 -0.65 19.34
CA ASP A 107 -6.64 -0.24 18.35
C ASP A 107 -6.06 0.85 17.44
N LEU A 108 -5.89 0.53 16.16
CA LEU A 108 -5.28 1.42 15.17
C LEU A 108 -6.34 1.92 14.19
N TYR A 109 -6.31 3.22 13.92
CA TYR A 109 -7.35 3.93 13.17
C TYR A 109 -8.69 3.91 13.94
N GLY A 110 -8.62 4.20 15.24
CA GLY A 110 -9.74 3.95 16.16
C GLY A 110 -10.97 4.84 15.92
N GLY A 111 -10.86 5.92 15.15
CA GLY A 111 -11.99 6.81 14.85
C GLY A 111 -12.67 7.35 16.11
N SER A 112 -13.99 7.20 16.20
CA SER A 112 -14.78 7.59 17.37
C SER A 112 -14.60 6.68 18.60
N GLY A 113 -13.79 5.63 18.49
CA GLY A 113 -13.50 4.67 19.56
C GLY A 113 -14.53 3.53 19.67
N ALA A 114 -15.40 3.32 18.68
CA ALA A 114 -16.47 2.32 18.74
C ALA A 114 -15.95 0.90 19.04
N ILE A 115 -14.85 0.49 18.38
CA ILE A 115 -14.19 -0.80 18.61
C ILE A 115 -13.47 -0.80 19.98
N ALA A 116 -12.62 0.20 20.24
CA ALA A 116 -11.92 0.35 21.52
C ALA A 116 -12.84 0.27 22.75
N LEU A 117 -13.97 1.00 22.73
CA LEU A 117 -14.96 0.99 23.81
C LEU A 117 -15.60 -0.38 23.96
N SER A 118 -15.91 -1.04 22.83
CA SER A 118 -16.49 -2.39 22.85
C SER A 118 -15.55 -3.43 23.46
N LEU A 119 -14.27 -3.38 23.11
CA LEU A 119 -13.24 -4.24 23.70
C LEU A 119 -13.00 -3.90 25.18
N GLY A 120 -12.95 -2.62 25.51
CA GLY A 120 -12.75 -2.13 26.87
C GLY A 120 -13.85 -2.59 27.84
N GLY A 121 -15.11 -2.53 27.44
CA GLY A 121 -16.21 -3.02 28.27
C GLY A 121 -16.36 -4.54 28.29
N ARG A 122 -15.63 -5.28 27.44
CA ARG A 122 -15.40 -6.72 27.58
C ARG A 122 -14.18 -7.04 28.46
N GLY A 123 -13.61 -6.02 29.12
CA GLY A 123 -12.54 -6.17 30.10
C GLY A 123 -11.13 -5.99 29.54
N ALA A 124 -10.94 -5.66 28.25
CA ALA A 124 -9.61 -5.37 27.73
C ALA A 124 -9.05 -4.03 28.25
N THR A 125 -7.73 -3.89 28.26
CA THR A 125 -7.05 -2.60 28.33
C THR A 125 -6.65 -2.20 26.92
N VAL A 126 -7.23 -1.12 26.40
CA VAL A 126 -7.04 -0.72 25.00
C VAL A 126 -6.16 0.52 24.92
N HIS A 127 -5.14 0.46 24.06
CA HIS A 127 -4.41 1.63 23.59
C HIS A 127 -4.92 1.96 22.19
N MET A 128 -5.60 3.09 22.04
CA MET A 128 -6.20 3.53 20.79
C MET A 128 -5.33 4.62 20.15
N VAL A 129 -5.08 4.51 18.84
CA VAL A 129 -4.38 5.53 18.05
C VAL A 129 -5.30 6.06 16.96
N GLU A 130 -5.47 7.38 16.93
CA GLU A 130 -6.26 8.09 15.92
C GLU A 130 -5.57 9.42 15.57
N SER A 131 -5.58 9.78 14.29
CA SER A 131 -4.96 11.02 13.79
C SER A 131 -5.81 12.27 14.01
N PHE A 132 -7.13 12.12 14.13
CA PHE A 132 -8.06 13.23 14.27
C PHE A 132 -8.33 13.57 15.73
N ALA A 133 -7.74 14.67 16.21
CA ALA A 133 -7.81 15.09 17.61
C ALA A 133 -9.22 15.18 18.22
N PRO A 134 -10.26 15.69 17.53
CA PRO A 134 -11.61 15.67 18.07
C PRO A 134 -12.14 14.25 18.34
N ALA A 135 -11.84 13.28 17.48
CA ALA A 135 -12.28 11.90 17.66
C ALA A 135 -11.59 11.25 18.88
N VAL A 136 -10.30 11.53 19.10
CA VAL A 136 -9.57 11.13 20.31
C VAL A 136 -10.21 11.70 21.57
N ALA A 137 -10.60 12.98 21.57
CA ALA A 137 -11.27 13.61 22.69
C ALA A 137 -12.64 12.95 22.98
N PHE A 138 -13.44 12.67 21.95
CA PHE A 138 -14.72 11.98 22.10
C PHE A 138 -14.55 10.55 22.64
N ALA A 139 -13.61 9.78 22.10
CA ALA A 139 -13.32 8.43 22.58
C ALA A 139 -12.87 8.44 24.05
N THR A 140 -12.04 9.41 24.45
CA THR A 140 -11.57 9.56 25.83
C THR A 140 -12.72 9.87 26.80
N ALA A 141 -13.61 10.80 26.44
CA ALA A 141 -14.78 11.15 27.24
C ALA A 141 -15.76 9.97 27.35
N ALA A 142 -16.01 9.25 26.24
CA ALA A 142 -16.87 8.07 26.23
C ALA A 142 -16.28 6.93 27.09
N ALA A 143 -14.97 6.72 27.05
CA ALA A 143 -14.30 5.72 27.87
C ALA A 143 -14.43 6.02 29.37
N ALA A 144 -14.23 7.28 29.76
CA ALA A 144 -14.41 7.74 31.13
C ALA A 144 -15.86 7.57 31.61
N ALA A 145 -16.83 7.95 30.78
CA ALA A 145 -18.26 7.82 31.10
C ALA A 145 -18.69 6.35 31.24
N ALA A 146 -18.13 5.45 30.43
CA ALA A 146 -18.41 4.01 30.49
C ALA A 146 -17.59 3.27 31.57
N GLY A 147 -16.61 3.93 32.21
CA GLY A 147 -15.74 3.31 33.20
C GLY A 147 -14.83 2.21 32.61
N VAL A 148 -14.47 2.31 31.33
CA VAL A 148 -13.66 1.30 30.62
C VAL A 148 -12.20 1.74 30.50
N ARG A 149 -11.29 0.75 30.42
CA ARG A 149 -9.83 0.99 30.38
C ARG A 149 -9.34 1.24 28.95
N VAL A 150 -9.67 2.40 28.39
CA VAL A 150 -9.22 2.83 27.07
C VAL A 150 -8.36 4.10 27.21
N THR A 151 -7.12 4.04 26.72
CA THR A 151 -6.22 5.19 26.59
C THR A 151 -6.14 5.57 25.12
N SER A 152 -6.35 6.84 24.80
CA SER A 152 -6.38 7.33 23.42
C SER A 152 -5.21 8.27 23.13
N GLU A 153 -4.56 8.09 21.98
CA GLU A 153 -3.42 8.86 21.52
C GLU A 153 -3.73 9.55 20.18
N CYS A 154 -3.49 10.87 20.12
CA CYS A 154 -3.62 11.62 18.88
C CYS A 154 -2.32 11.55 18.07
N SER A 155 -2.25 10.65 17.09
CA SER A 155 -1.05 10.50 16.25
C SER A 155 -1.35 9.83 14.92
N ASP A 156 -0.47 10.04 13.95
CA ASP A 156 -0.37 9.15 12.80
C ASP A 156 0.01 7.73 13.25
N VAL A 157 -0.65 6.72 12.67
CA VAL A 157 -0.49 5.32 13.07
C VAL A 157 0.94 4.81 12.86
N ALA A 158 1.59 5.14 11.74
CA ALA A 158 2.96 4.68 11.50
C ALA A 158 3.93 5.29 12.53
N SER A 159 3.74 6.58 12.83
CA SER A 159 4.54 7.31 13.84
C SER A 159 4.34 6.74 15.25
N ALA A 160 3.11 6.40 15.64
CA ALA A 160 2.82 5.78 16.93
C ALA A 160 3.44 4.38 17.02
N LEU A 161 3.25 3.55 15.99
CA LEU A 161 3.82 2.20 15.94
C LEU A 161 5.34 2.22 16.00
N GLN A 162 6.00 3.16 15.31
CA GLN A 162 7.45 3.34 15.40
C GLN A 162 7.90 3.60 16.85
N ARG A 163 7.25 4.54 17.54
CA ARG A 163 7.58 4.85 18.95
C ARG A 163 7.33 3.67 19.87
N LEU A 164 6.22 2.96 19.70
CA LEU A 164 5.89 1.77 20.49
C LEU A 164 6.90 0.63 20.24
N SER A 165 7.32 0.44 18.98
CA SER A 165 8.34 -0.54 18.58
C SER A 165 9.69 -0.23 19.24
N GLN A 166 10.13 1.04 19.18
CA GLN A 166 11.36 1.52 19.82
C GLN A 166 11.35 1.37 21.35
N LYS A 167 10.18 1.48 21.98
CA LYS A 167 10.00 1.24 23.42
C LYS A 167 9.86 -0.24 23.78
N HIS A 168 9.85 -1.13 22.79
CA HIS A 168 9.60 -2.56 22.95
C HIS A 168 8.32 -2.87 23.73
N GLU A 169 7.26 -2.10 23.47
CA GLU A 169 5.94 -2.35 24.04
C GLU A 169 5.40 -3.72 23.59
N ARG A 170 4.46 -4.26 24.36
CA ARG A 170 3.85 -5.57 24.11
C ARG A 170 2.33 -5.47 24.21
N PHE A 171 1.66 -6.12 23.26
CA PHE A 171 0.22 -6.21 23.14
C PHE A 171 -0.17 -7.67 22.87
N ASP A 172 -1.26 -8.12 23.47
CA ASP A 172 -1.79 -9.48 23.30
C ASP A 172 -2.50 -9.64 21.94
N GLY A 173 -2.88 -8.51 21.33
CA GLY A 173 -3.36 -8.44 19.97
C GLY A 173 -3.55 -7.01 19.50
N ALA A 174 -3.82 -6.85 18.21
CA ALA A 174 -4.11 -5.56 17.59
C ALA A 174 -5.36 -5.65 16.72
N VAL A 175 -6.12 -4.57 16.64
CA VAL A 175 -7.14 -4.36 15.61
C VAL A 175 -6.69 -3.22 14.71
N VAL A 176 -6.85 -3.39 13.41
CA VAL A 176 -6.60 -2.36 12.40
C VAL A 176 -7.88 -2.15 11.60
N ASN A 177 -8.32 -0.89 11.48
CA ASN A 177 -9.46 -0.51 10.65
C ASN A 177 -9.10 0.70 9.77
N PRO A 178 -8.17 0.55 8.83
CA PRO A 178 -7.65 1.66 8.05
C PRO A 178 -8.70 2.27 7.10
N PRO A 179 -8.46 3.49 6.59
CA PRO A 179 -9.24 4.04 5.49
C PRO A 179 -9.10 3.19 4.22
N ARG A 180 -9.92 3.46 3.18
CA ARG A 180 -9.90 2.75 1.88
C ARG A 180 -8.54 2.61 1.20
N ARG A 181 -7.56 3.45 1.53
CA ARG A 181 -6.18 3.32 1.00
C ARG A 181 -5.37 2.20 1.69
N GLY A 182 -5.92 1.54 2.72
CA GLY A 182 -5.25 0.55 3.56
C GLY A 182 -4.21 1.14 4.51
N MET A 183 -3.34 0.28 5.02
CA MET A 183 -2.20 0.63 5.86
C MET A 183 -1.01 1.07 5.03
N SER A 184 -0.24 2.04 5.54
CA SER A 184 1.03 2.40 4.91
C SER A 184 2.06 1.26 5.02
N PRO A 185 3.03 1.16 4.09
CA PRO A 185 4.12 0.20 4.19
C PRO A 185 4.84 0.22 5.55
N ASP A 186 5.11 1.42 6.08
CA ASP A 186 5.75 1.60 7.38
C ASP A 186 4.86 1.15 8.54
N ALA A 187 3.56 1.45 8.52
CA ALA A 187 2.65 0.96 9.55
C ALA A 187 2.61 -0.58 9.59
N ARG A 188 2.57 -1.24 8.43
CA ARG A 188 2.63 -2.71 8.33
C ARG A 188 3.93 -3.27 8.94
N ARG A 189 5.08 -2.65 8.61
CA ARG A 189 6.40 -3.05 9.14
C ARG A 189 6.49 -2.85 10.66
N TYR A 190 6.19 -1.66 11.17
CA TYR A 190 6.29 -1.38 12.61
C TYR A 190 5.29 -2.19 13.44
N LEU A 191 4.09 -2.48 12.90
CA LEU A 191 3.16 -3.41 13.53
C LEU A 191 3.75 -4.82 13.61
N ALA A 192 4.42 -5.29 12.55
CA ALA A 192 5.07 -6.59 12.57
C ALA A 192 6.26 -6.67 13.54
N GLU A 193 7.01 -5.57 13.72
CA GLU A 193 8.07 -5.45 14.71
C GLU A 193 7.56 -5.50 16.16
N LEU A 194 6.43 -4.84 16.45
CA LEU A 194 5.73 -4.98 17.74
C LEU A 194 5.28 -6.40 18.01
N ALA A 195 5.14 -7.20 16.95
CA ALA A 195 4.87 -8.63 17.00
C ALA A 195 3.64 -9.04 17.84
N PRO A 196 2.48 -8.34 17.76
CA PRO A 196 1.26 -8.84 18.40
C PRO A 196 0.97 -10.26 17.90
N PRO A 197 0.63 -11.23 18.77
CA PRO A 197 0.35 -12.61 18.34
C PRO A 197 -0.80 -12.71 17.32
N THR A 198 -1.74 -11.76 17.40
CA THR A 198 -2.96 -11.73 16.61
C THR A 198 -3.26 -10.33 16.11
N ILE A 199 -3.62 -10.21 14.84
CA ILE A 199 -4.17 -8.98 14.27
C ILE A 199 -5.56 -9.26 13.71
N ALA A 200 -6.56 -8.51 14.14
CA ALA A 200 -7.86 -8.45 13.49
C ALA A 200 -7.85 -7.28 12.50
N TYR A 201 -7.84 -7.59 11.21
CA TYR A 201 -7.86 -6.58 10.14
C TYR A 201 -9.29 -6.41 9.66
N VAL A 202 -9.82 -5.20 9.78
CA VAL A 202 -11.14 -4.77 9.29
C VAL A 202 -10.91 -3.89 8.05
N SER A 203 -11.54 -4.21 6.92
CA SER A 203 -11.39 -3.45 5.68
C SER A 203 -12.70 -3.35 4.90
N CYS A 204 -12.99 -2.16 4.39
CA CYS A 204 -14.07 -1.94 3.41
C CYS A 204 -13.60 -2.04 1.95
N ASP A 205 -12.30 -2.26 1.71
CA ASP A 205 -11.69 -2.30 0.37
C ASP A 205 -10.90 -3.61 0.21
N PRO A 206 -11.40 -4.58 -0.59
CA PRO A 206 -10.77 -5.88 -0.79
C PRO A 206 -9.38 -5.81 -1.44
N GLU A 207 -9.14 -4.82 -2.31
CA GLU A 207 -7.92 -4.68 -3.08
C GLU A 207 -6.74 -4.23 -2.22
N THR A 208 -6.93 -3.16 -1.45
CA THR A 208 -5.93 -2.68 -0.50
C THR A 208 -5.75 -3.65 0.65
N LEU A 209 -6.81 -4.37 1.06
CA LEU A 209 -6.69 -5.51 1.98
C LEU A 209 -5.75 -6.57 1.39
N ALA A 210 -5.99 -7.07 0.19
CA ALA A 210 -5.15 -8.10 -0.44
C ALA A 210 -3.68 -7.68 -0.55
N ARG A 211 -3.41 -6.43 -0.91
CA ARG A 211 -2.05 -5.86 -0.92
C ARG A 211 -1.42 -5.88 0.47
N ASP A 212 -2.15 -5.42 1.48
CA ASP A 212 -1.66 -5.38 2.86
C ASP A 212 -1.38 -6.77 3.40
N LEU A 213 -2.24 -7.74 3.07
CA LEU A 213 -2.09 -9.14 3.44
C LEU A 213 -0.84 -9.78 2.81
N ASP A 214 -0.51 -9.49 1.53
CA ASP A 214 0.74 -9.98 0.91
C ASP A 214 1.97 -9.47 1.68
N HIS A 215 1.99 -8.18 2.02
CA HIS A 215 3.11 -7.61 2.76
C HIS A 215 3.18 -8.16 4.20
N LEU A 216 2.07 -8.22 4.92
CA LEU A 216 2.01 -8.80 6.26
C LEU A 216 2.41 -10.29 6.25
N ALA A 217 2.12 -11.02 5.17
CA ALA A 217 2.58 -12.39 5.00
C ALA A 217 4.10 -12.51 4.93
N ARG A 218 4.75 -11.64 4.15
CA ARG A 218 6.22 -11.54 4.08
C ARG A 218 6.82 -11.15 5.44
N LEU A 219 6.11 -10.34 6.21
CA LEU A 219 6.47 -9.93 7.58
C LEU A 219 6.15 -10.98 8.66
N GLY A 220 5.59 -12.14 8.28
CA GLY A 220 5.44 -13.30 9.15
C GLY A 220 4.07 -13.49 9.80
N TYR A 221 3.03 -12.95 9.20
CA TYR A 221 1.64 -13.21 9.56
C TYR A 221 0.94 -14.11 8.54
N VAL A 222 -0.07 -14.86 8.95
CA VAL A 222 -0.89 -15.64 8.02
C VAL A 222 -2.37 -15.40 8.31
N GLY A 223 -3.16 -15.24 7.25
CA GLY A 223 -4.61 -15.22 7.34
C GLY A 223 -5.16 -16.60 7.70
N THR A 224 -5.75 -16.71 8.89
CA THR A 224 -6.38 -17.95 9.37
C THR A 224 -7.90 -17.94 9.19
N SER A 225 -8.51 -16.77 8.98
CA SER A 225 -9.94 -16.62 8.74
C SER A 225 -10.20 -15.34 7.94
N VAL A 226 -11.17 -15.41 7.01
CA VAL A 226 -11.69 -14.28 6.25
C VAL A 226 -13.21 -14.30 6.38
N ARG A 227 -13.80 -13.19 6.81
CA ARG A 227 -15.24 -13.04 7.03
C ARG A 227 -15.74 -11.80 6.30
N PRO A 228 -16.28 -11.92 5.07
CA PRO A 228 -16.97 -10.82 4.41
C PRO A 228 -18.33 -10.57 5.07
N LEU A 229 -18.73 -9.30 5.14
CA LEU A 229 -19.99 -8.81 5.69
C LEU A 229 -20.60 -7.80 4.72
N ASP A 230 -21.91 -7.90 4.53
CA ASP A 230 -22.70 -6.96 3.76
C ASP A 230 -23.14 -5.80 4.67
N MET A 231 -22.30 -4.77 4.76
CA MET A 231 -22.57 -3.55 5.53
C MET A 231 -23.51 -2.59 4.81
N ILE A 232 -23.54 -2.62 3.47
CA ILE A 232 -24.30 -1.72 2.62
C ILE A 232 -24.98 -2.55 1.51
N PRO A 233 -26.10 -3.21 1.82
CA PRO A 233 -26.78 -4.09 0.87
C PRO A 233 -27.12 -3.37 -0.43
N LEU A 234 -27.11 -4.12 -1.53
CA LEU A 234 -27.36 -3.64 -2.90
C LEU A 234 -26.25 -2.72 -3.46
N THR A 235 -25.04 -2.82 -2.92
CA THR A 235 -23.84 -2.16 -3.45
C THR A 235 -22.71 -3.18 -3.66
N ASP A 236 -21.66 -2.77 -4.38
CA ASP A 236 -20.46 -3.60 -4.57
C ASP A 236 -19.52 -3.54 -3.34
N GLU A 237 -19.90 -2.81 -2.29
CA GLU A 237 -19.09 -2.60 -1.10
C GLU A 237 -19.14 -3.83 -0.19
N VAL A 238 -17.97 -4.33 0.22
CA VAL A 238 -17.84 -5.49 1.10
C VAL A 238 -16.91 -5.13 2.26
N GLU A 239 -17.45 -5.21 3.47
CA GLU A 239 -16.64 -5.12 4.67
C GLU A 239 -16.05 -6.50 4.97
N THR A 240 -14.78 -6.60 5.32
CA THR A 240 -14.11 -7.88 5.54
C THR A 240 -13.33 -7.85 6.83
N VAL A 241 -13.55 -8.84 7.69
CA VAL A 241 -12.72 -9.10 8.88
C VAL A 241 -11.79 -10.27 8.60
N VAL A 242 -10.48 -10.02 8.66
CA VAL A 242 -9.43 -11.04 8.52
C VAL A 242 -8.72 -11.24 9.85
N VAL A 243 -8.55 -12.50 10.25
CA VAL A 243 -7.75 -12.85 11.43
C VAL A 243 -6.37 -13.27 10.97
N LEU A 244 -5.35 -12.54 11.41
CA LEU A 244 -3.95 -12.81 11.16
C LEU A 244 -3.30 -13.38 12.41
N ARG A 245 -2.52 -14.45 12.23
CA ARG A 245 -1.70 -15.05 13.29
C ARG A 245 -0.24 -14.96 12.94
N ARG A 246 0.58 -14.66 13.94
CA ARG A 246 2.04 -14.61 13.76
C ARG A 246 2.60 -16.04 13.65
N VAL A 247 3.28 -16.32 12.54
CA VAL A 247 3.92 -17.62 12.25
C VAL A 247 5.40 -17.50 11.91
N GLY A 248 5.91 -16.27 11.80
CA GLY A 248 7.28 -16.00 11.36
C GLY A 248 7.37 -15.85 9.84
N SER A 249 8.36 -15.10 9.36
CA SER A 249 8.46 -14.80 7.93
C SER A 249 8.81 -16.05 7.11
N PRO A 250 8.10 -16.32 6.01
CA PRO A 250 8.29 -17.51 5.19
C PRO A 250 9.62 -17.47 4.43
N SER A 251 10.07 -18.62 3.94
CA SER A 251 11.14 -18.67 2.94
C SER A 251 10.70 -17.93 1.66
N PRO A 252 11.61 -17.23 0.97
CA PRO A 252 11.27 -16.56 -0.27
C PRO A 252 11.00 -17.59 -1.36
N ARG A 253 10.19 -17.23 -2.35
CA ARG A 253 9.95 -18.09 -3.50
C ARG A 253 11.21 -18.17 -4.35
N VAL A 254 11.70 -19.39 -4.54
CA VAL A 254 12.79 -19.70 -5.47
C VAL A 254 12.25 -19.72 -6.89
N LEU A 255 12.89 -18.95 -7.77
CA LEU A 255 12.57 -18.86 -9.20
C LEU A 255 13.53 -19.70 -10.04
N GLY A 256 14.71 -19.99 -9.53
CA GLY A 256 15.66 -20.89 -10.15
C GLY A 256 16.90 -21.13 -9.29
N GLU A 257 17.42 -22.35 -9.35
CA GLU A 257 18.68 -22.75 -8.70
C GLU A 257 19.72 -23.10 -9.75
N PHE A 258 20.93 -22.59 -9.54
CA PHE A 258 22.11 -22.85 -10.36
C PHE A 258 23.28 -23.12 -9.41
N ASP A 259 24.31 -23.85 -9.86
CA ASP A 259 25.38 -24.40 -9.02
C ASP A 259 25.82 -23.47 -7.87
N GLU A 260 26.15 -22.20 -8.19
CA GLU A 260 26.65 -21.23 -7.23
C GLU A 260 25.66 -20.09 -6.89
N VAL A 261 24.49 -20.03 -7.54
CA VAL A 261 23.54 -18.92 -7.37
C VAL A 261 22.09 -19.36 -7.27
N LEU A 262 21.31 -18.58 -6.53
CA LEU A 262 19.89 -18.73 -6.31
C LEU A 262 19.16 -17.48 -6.82
N ALA A 263 18.20 -17.64 -7.71
CA ALA A 263 17.28 -16.59 -8.10
C ALA A 263 16.01 -16.66 -7.25
N VAL A 264 15.62 -15.56 -6.61
CA VAL A 264 14.41 -15.49 -5.77
C VAL A 264 13.52 -14.32 -6.18
N GLU A 265 12.23 -14.42 -5.82
CA GLU A 265 11.26 -13.35 -5.99
C GLU A 265 11.36 -12.31 -4.85
N LYS A 266 11.78 -11.09 -5.18
CA LYS A 266 11.70 -9.94 -4.27
C LYS A 266 10.32 -9.27 -4.37
N GLY A 267 9.61 -9.19 -3.25
CA GLY A 267 8.39 -8.40 -3.13
C GLY A 267 8.65 -6.90 -3.24
N GLY A 268 7.63 -6.13 -3.60
CA GLY A 268 7.76 -4.68 -3.75
C GLY A 268 8.19 -3.96 -2.47
N HIS A 269 7.65 -4.39 -1.33
CA HIS A 269 7.97 -3.83 -0.01
C HIS A 269 9.10 -4.57 0.73
N ASP A 270 9.66 -5.63 0.15
CA ASP A 270 10.75 -6.35 0.79
C ASP A 270 12.02 -5.49 0.85
N LEU A 271 12.52 -5.30 2.08
CA LEU A 271 13.88 -4.87 2.35
C LEU A 271 14.83 -6.01 1.99
N VAL A 272 15.89 -5.70 1.25
CA VAL A 272 16.87 -6.71 0.84
C VAL A 272 17.75 -7.09 2.03
N GLU A 273 18.36 -6.10 2.65
CA GLU A 273 19.30 -6.23 3.77
C GLU A 273 18.82 -5.33 4.93
N GLY A 274 19.26 -5.64 6.15
CA GLY A 274 18.87 -4.98 7.39
C GLY A 274 19.04 -5.92 8.58
N ASP A 275 18.92 -5.39 9.79
CA ASP A 275 19.07 -6.16 11.03
C ASP A 275 17.82 -7.00 11.36
N GLU A 276 16.73 -6.79 10.61
CA GLU A 276 15.46 -7.44 10.87
C GLU A 276 15.42 -8.88 10.33
N SER A 277 14.74 -9.76 11.08
CA SER A 277 14.58 -11.18 10.70
C SER A 277 13.70 -11.42 9.48
N HIS A 278 12.95 -10.41 9.03
CA HIS A 278 12.03 -10.46 7.91
C HIS A 278 12.63 -9.91 6.60
N THR A 279 13.87 -9.41 6.60
CA THR A 279 14.55 -8.99 5.36
C THR A 279 14.68 -10.17 4.40
N LEU A 280 14.78 -9.90 3.10
CA LEU A 280 14.93 -10.95 2.10
C LEU A 280 16.22 -11.77 2.34
N LEU A 281 17.34 -11.11 2.64
CA LEU A 281 18.61 -11.78 2.96
C LEU A 281 18.49 -12.68 4.19
N SER A 282 17.86 -12.20 5.28
CA SER A 282 17.62 -13.01 6.48
C SER A 282 16.73 -14.23 6.21
N ARG A 283 15.77 -14.12 5.27
CA ARG A 283 14.93 -15.26 4.86
C ARG A 283 15.68 -16.24 3.97
N VAL A 284 16.51 -15.77 3.03
CA VAL A 284 17.37 -16.63 2.20
C VAL A 284 18.37 -17.39 3.08
N ARG A 285 19.02 -16.72 4.04
CA ARG A 285 20.02 -17.36 4.93
C ARG A 285 19.46 -18.40 5.89
N ARG A 286 18.14 -18.46 6.06
CA ARG A 286 17.46 -19.52 6.82
C ARG A 286 17.18 -20.78 6.02
N MET A 287 17.37 -20.73 4.70
CA MET A 287 17.25 -21.90 3.84
C MET A 287 18.50 -22.76 3.95
N GLU A 288 18.32 -24.07 3.84
CA GLU A 288 19.40 -25.06 3.97
C GLU A 288 20.52 -24.82 2.95
N GLY A 289 21.76 -24.71 3.43
CA GLY A 289 22.95 -24.54 2.57
C GLY A 289 23.13 -23.12 2.02
N LEU A 290 22.42 -22.13 2.57
CA LEU A 290 22.44 -20.73 2.14
C LEU A 290 22.77 -19.76 3.30
N GLU A 291 23.30 -20.27 4.41
CA GLU A 291 23.60 -19.51 5.63
C GLU A 291 24.58 -18.35 5.36
N ARG A 292 25.43 -18.52 4.34
CA ARG A 292 26.43 -17.55 3.89
C ARG A 292 26.03 -16.80 2.62
N ALA A 293 24.77 -16.91 2.19
CA ALA A 293 24.30 -16.29 0.98
C ALA A 293 24.46 -14.76 1.02
N VAL A 294 24.70 -14.18 -0.16
CA VAL A 294 24.92 -12.74 -0.36
C VAL A 294 24.34 -12.31 -1.70
N PRO A 295 23.71 -11.13 -1.81
CA PRO A 295 23.14 -10.65 -3.07
C PRO A 295 24.26 -10.33 -4.07
N VAL A 296 24.09 -10.69 -5.35
CA VAL A 296 25.09 -10.42 -6.42
C VAL A 296 24.78 -9.17 -7.25
N HIS A 297 23.56 -8.65 -7.10
CA HIS A 297 23.14 -7.39 -7.70
C HIS A 297 22.07 -6.73 -6.82
N ARG A 298 21.67 -5.50 -7.19
CA ARG A 298 20.63 -4.75 -6.49
C ARG A 298 19.50 -4.38 -7.43
N ILE A 299 18.32 -4.24 -6.85
CA ILE A 299 17.17 -3.58 -7.47
C ILE A 299 16.64 -2.54 -6.48
N ASP A 300 16.08 -1.46 -7.01
CA ASP A 300 15.66 -0.31 -6.20
C ASP A 300 14.67 -0.69 -5.07
N GLY A 301 14.70 0.06 -3.97
CA GLY A 301 13.64 -0.01 -2.96
C GLY A 301 12.27 0.29 -3.59
N GLY A 302 11.26 -0.53 -3.29
CA GLY A 302 9.94 -0.46 -3.92
C GLY A 302 9.81 -1.22 -5.26
N ALA A 303 10.92 -1.54 -5.94
CA ALA A 303 10.88 -2.40 -7.12
C ALA A 303 10.65 -3.87 -6.70
N SER A 304 10.08 -4.67 -7.59
CA SER A 304 9.81 -6.10 -7.36
C SER A 304 10.49 -6.96 -8.43
N GLY A 305 10.49 -8.29 -8.28
CA GLY A 305 10.96 -9.23 -9.30
C GLY A 305 12.26 -9.92 -8.95
N LEU A 306 13.10 -10.19 -9.95
CA LEU A 306 14.31 -11.00 -9.78
C LEU A 306 15.35 -10.35 -8.88
N LEU A 307 15.77 -11.10 -7.86
CA LEU A 307 17.00 -10.84 -7.13
C LEU A 307 17.80 -12.13 -7.03
N VAL A 308 19.10 -12.06 -7.36
CA VAL A 308 19.99 -13.22 -7.34
C VAL A 308 20.95 -13.15 -6.16
N PHE A 309 21.14 -14.29 -5.50
CA PHE A 309 22.06 -14.49 -4.39
C PHE A 309 23.12 -15.50 -4.80
N ALA A 310 24.39 -15.22 -4.48
CA ALA A 310 25.42 -16.25 -4.44
C ALA A 310 25.27 -17.07 -3.17
N ARG A 311 25.59 -18.37 -3.23
CA ARG A 311 25.51 -19.26 -2.07
C ARG A 311 26.50 -18.86 -0.97
N ASP A 312 27.61 -18.24 -1.34
CA ASP A 312 28.67 -17.82 -0.43
C ASP A 312 29.47 -16.59 -0.97
N PRO A 313 30.26 -15.91 -0.11
CA PRO A 313 31.06 -14.77 -0.54
C PRO A 313 32.16 -15.08 -1.56
N ALA A 314 32.65 -16.32 -1.64
CA ALA A 314 33.70 -16.70 -2.59
C ALA A 314 33.15 -16.82 -4.03
N SER A 315 31.88 -17.20 -4.19
CA SER A 315 31.18 -17.16 -5.48
C SER A 315 30.68 -15.74 -5.83
N GLN A 316 30.38 -14.90 -4.84
CA GLN A 316 29.89 -13.52 -5.04
C GLN A 316 30.72 -12.71 -6.04
N SER A 317 32.04 -12.58 -5.84
CA SER A 317 32.87 -11.71 -6.68
C SER A 317 32.89 -12.13 -8.16
N ARG A 318 32.79 -13.43 -8.46
CA ARG A 318 32.67 -13.93 -9.84
C ARG A 318 31.36 -13.51 -10.46
N TRP A 319 30.27 -13.70 -9.72
CA TRP A 319 28.93 -13.39 -10.20
C TRP A 319 28.67 -11.88 -10.28
N GLU A 320 29.16 -11.07 -9.34
CA GLU A 320 29.13 -9.61 -9.45
C GLU A 320 29.81 -9.13 -10.74
N GLY A 321 30.93 -9.75 -11.13
CA GLY A 321 31.58 -9.51 -12.41
C GLY A 321 30.67 -9.79 -13.61
N ALA A 322 30.03 -10.96 -13.63
CA ALA A 322 29.09 -11.34 -14.69
C ALA A 322 27.85 -10.42 -14.74
N PHE A 323 27.36 -9.96 -13.58
CA PHE A 323 26.21 -9.07 -13.50
C PHE A 323 26.49 -7.66 -14.03
N LYS A 324 27.74 -7.21 -14.08
CA LYS A 324 28.11 -5.93 -14.72
C LYS A 324 27.79 -5.89 -16.21
N SER A 325 27.82 -7.04 -16.90
CA SER A 325 27.44 -7.19 -18.31
C SER A 325 26.08 -7.86 -18.49
N SER A 326 25.34 -8.08 -17.40
CA SER A 326 24.00 -8.66 -17.48
C SER A 326 23.01 -7.68 -18.12
N ARG A 327 21.98 -8.23 -18.73
CA ARG A 327 20.87 -7.48 -19.28
C ARG A 327 19.65 -7.69 -18.41
N THR A 328 19.30 -6.66 -17.63
CA THR A 328 18.06 -6.66 -16.84
C THR A 328 16.94 -5.98 -17.63
N VAL A 329 15.81 -6.66 -17.74
CA VAL A 329 14.60 -6.14 -18.36
C VAL A 329 13.58 -5.86 -17.27
N TYR A 330 13.09 -4.62 -17.26
CA TYR A 330 12.03 -4.18 -16.38
C TYR A 330 10.72 -4.02 -17.14
N LEU A 331 9.62 -4.37 -16.48
CA LEU A 331 8.29 -3.86 -16.80
C LEU A 331 7.99 -2.69 -15.87
N ALA A 332 7.57 -1.56 -16.44
CA ALA A 332 7.25 -0.38 -15.64
C ALA A 332 5.96 0.32 -16.11
N GLY A 333 5.23 0.89 -15.16
CA GLY A 333 4.10 1.79 -15.42
C GLY A 333 4.61 3.23 -15.38
N ALA A 334 4.48 3.95 -16.50
CA ALA A 334 5.00 5.31 -16.66
C ALA A 334 3.86 6.32 -16.84
N ARG A 335 4.03 7.51 -16.26
CA ARG A 335 3.03 8.57 -16.32
C ARG A 335 2.77 9.03 -17.75
N GLY A 336 1.50 9.10 -18.16
CA GLY A 336 1.12 9.59 -19.49
C GLY A 336 1.49 8.65 -20.63
N ILE A 337 1.44 9.18 -21.86
CA ILE A 337 1.72 8.42 -23.08
C ILE A 337 3.15 8.70 -23.54
N THR A 338 4.07 7.76 -23.32
CA THR A 338 5.46 7.87 -23.77
C THR A 338 5.55 7.79 -25.30
N PRO A 339 6.65 8.20 -25.94
CA PRO A 339 6.99 7.73 -27.28
C PRO A 339 6.94 6.20 -27.39
N SER A 340 6.75 5.65 -28.59
CA SER A 340 6.60 4.20 -28.80
C SER A 340 7.88 3.41 -28.47
N LYS A 341 9.04 4.01 -28.72
CA LYS A 341 10.37 3.53 -28.33
C LYS A 341 11.33 4.71 -28.19
N GLY A 342 12.38 4.56 -27.39
CA GLY A 342 13.40 5.59 -27.24
C GLY A 342 14.64 5.12 -26.47
N ALA A 343 15.68 5.94 -26.50
CA ALA A 343 16.83 5.82 -25.62
C ALA A 343 17.07 7.14 -24.91
N ILE A 344 17.25 7.06 -23.59
CA ILE A 344 17.50 8.17 -22.70
C ILE A 344 18.98 8.11 -22.37
N GLN A 345 19.76 9.06 -22.86
CA GLN A 345 21.16 9.26 -22.45
C GLN A 345 21.19 10.47 -21.54
N ARG A 346 21.43 10.24 -20.25
CA ARG A 346 21.54 11.31 -19.27
C ARG A 346 22.47 10.89 -18.16
N ASP A 347 23.38 11.79 -17.82
CA ASP A 347 24.29 11.59 -16.70
C ASP A 347 23.53 11.59 -15.38
N LEU A 348 23.93 10.68 -14.50
CA LEU A 348 23.39 10.51 -13.16
C LEU A 348 24.44 10.99 -12.17
N ARG A 349 24.05 11.95 -11.32
CA ARG A 349 24.88 12.41 -10.20
C ARG A 349 24.62 11.54 -8.97
N GLU A 350 25.69 11.17 -8.27
CA GLU A 350 25.64 10.43 -7.01
C GLU A 350 26.91 10.69 -6.19
N HIS A 351 26.78 11.14 -4.94
CA HIS A 351 27.92 11.42 -4.03
C HIS A 351 29.05 12.26 -4.67
N GLY A 352 28.69 13.26 -5.47
CA GLY A 352 29.66 14.11 -6.19
C GLY A 352 30.26 13.49 -7.46
N HIS A 353 29.96 12.23 -7.78
CA HIS A 353 30.38 11.58 -9.02
C HIS A 353 29.30 11.66 -10.10
N VAL A 354 29.75 11.80 -11.35
CA VAL A 354 28.88 11.84 -12.54
C VAL A 354 29.09 10.54 -13.32
N TYR A 355 28.00 9.80 -13.53
CA TYR A 355 28.01 8.58 -14.32
C TYR A 355 27.19 8.80 -15.59
N SER A 356 27.81 8.65 -16.75
CA SER A 356 27.00 8.56 -17.96
C SER A 356 26.23 7.26 -17.96
N ALA A 357 24.92 7.36 -18.22
CA ALA A 357 24.00 6.24 -18.15
C ALA A 357 23.03 6.30 -19.32
N ARG A 358 22.69 5.11 -19.84
CA ARG A 358 21.77 4.94 -20.95
C ARG A 358 20.64 3.97 -20.57
N THR A 359 19.41 4.37 -20.87
CA THR A 359 18.24 3.51 -20.69
C THR A 359 17.43 3.45 -21.97
N ARG A 360 17.19 2.23 -22.45
CA ARG A 360 16.33 1.95 -23.61
C ARG A 360 14.94 1.57 -23.14
N TYR A 361 13.91 2.05 -23.82
CA TYR A 361 12.54 1.66 -23.52
C TYR A 361 11.69 1.45 -24.77
N ARG A 362 10.64 0.65 -24.63
CA ARG A 362 9.60 0.43 -25.63
C ARG A 362 8.24 0.39 -24.95
N ARG A 363 7.31 1.22 -25.41
CA ARG A 363 5.92 1.18 -24.97
C ARG A 363 5.26 -0.08 -25.51
N LEU A 364 4.71 -0.89 -24.61
CA LEU A 364 3.99 -2.11 -24.92
C LEU A 364 2.50 -1.84 -25.04
N ALA A 365 1.92 -1.13 -24.06
CA ALA A 365 0.50 -0.85 -24.00
C ALA A 365 0.23 0.56 -23.43
N ILE A 366 -1.00 1.03 -23.63
CA ILE A 366 -1.55 2.20 -22.94
C ILE A 366 -2.73 1.72 -22.11
N SER A 367 -2.81 2.16 -20.86
CA SER A 367 -3.79 1.72 -19.88
C SER A 367 -4.21 2.93 -19.03
N SER A 368 -5.50 3.27 -19.03
CA SER A 368 -6.05 4.49 -18.41
C SER A 368 -5.25 5.78 -18.66
N GLY A 369 -4.75 6.00 -19.88
CA GLY A 369 -3.95 7.19 -20.23
C GLY A 369 -2.47 7.14 -19.80
N HIS A 370 -2.00 6.00 -19.30
CA HIS A 370 -0.64 5.76 -18.82
C HIS A 370 0.04 4.66 -19.64
N SER A 371 1.38 4.67 -19.70
CA SER A 371 2.14 3.74 -20.54
C SER A 371 2.66 2.56 -19.76
N ILE A 372 2.48 1.35 -20.29
CA ILE A 372 3.22 0.18 -19.83
C ILE A 372 4.43 0.02 -20.74
N VAL A 373 5.62 0.13 -20.15
CA VAL A 373 6.89 0.16 -20.89
C VAL A 373 7.78 -1.01 -20.49
N ARG A 374 8.41 -1.62 -21.48
CA ARG A 374 9.60 -2.44 -21.29
C ARG A 374 10.80 -1.52 -21.21
N VAL A 375 11.60 -1.63 -20.16
CA VAL A 375 12.76 -0.77 -19.93
C VAL A 375 14.01 -1.63 -19.72
N ILE A 376 15.12 -1.25 -20.35
CA ILE A 376 16.40 -1.96 -20.30
C ILE A 376 17.47 -0.90 -20.07
N PRO A 377 17.96 -0.74 -18.83
CA PRO A 377 19.14 0.07 -18.58
C PRO A 377 20.39 -0.66 -19.09
N ASP A 378 21.33 0.08 -19.68
CA ASP A 378 22.59 -0.48 -20.17
C ASP A 378 23.61 -0.65 -19.03
N GLU A 379 23.47 0.15 -17.98
CA GLU A 379 24.24 0.07 -16.74
C GLU A 379 23.31 -0.16 -15.54
N SER A 380 23.87 -0.59 -14.40
CA SER A 380 23.12 -0.79 -13.16
C SER A 380 23.40 0.33 -12.14
N ARG A 381 22.96 1.58 -12.44
CA ARG A 381 23.11 2.72 -11.52
C ARG A 381 21.90 2.89 -10.59
N PRO A 382 22.08 3.42 -9.37
CA PRO A 382 20.99 3.62 -8.42
C PRO A 382 19.87 4.49 -9.00
N HIS A 383 18.63 4.01 -8.89
CA HIS A 383 17.43 4.70 -9.37
C HIS A 383 17.47 5.11 -10.86
N GLN A 384 18.32 4.48 -11.69
CA GLN A 384 18.54 4.88 -13.08
C GLN A 384 17.24 4.95 -13.88
N VAL A 385 16.45 3.87 -13.88
CA VAL A 385 15.17 3.81 -14.60
C VAL A 385 14.22 4.90 -14.11
N ARG A 386 14.10 5.08 -12.79
CA ARG A 386 13.20 6.05 -12.16
C ARG A 386 13.57 7.49 -12.56
N ARG A 387 14.85 7.85 -12.43
CA ARG A 387 15.38 9.19 -12.79
C ARG A 387 15.29 9.46 -14.28
N HIS A 388 15.65 8.50 -15.13
CA HIS A 388 15.59 8.67 -16.59
C HIS A 388 14.15 8.85 -17.09
N MET A 389 13.21 8.04 -16.60
CA MET A 389 11.81 8.15 -16.97
C MET A 389 11.20 9.47 -16.50
N ALA A 390 11.54 9.94 -15.29
CA ALA A 390 11.15 11.26 -14.80
C ALA A 390 11.75 12.39 -15.66
N ALA A 391 13.01 12.30 -16.06
CA ALA A 391 13.69 13.33 -16.85
C ALA A 391 13.08 13.56 -18.24
N ILE A 392 12.40 12.56 -18.80
CA ILE A 392 11.65 12.71 -20.07
C ILE A 392 10.16 13.05 -19.86
N GLY A 393 9.75 13.44 -18.65
CA GLY A 393 8.38 13.83 -18.33
C GLY A 393 7.41 12.68 -18.08
N HIS A 394 7.91 11.44 -18.01
CA HIS A 394 7.12 10.21 -17.85
C HIS A 394 7.54 9.41 -16.62
N PRO A 395 7.53 10.00 -15.41
CA PRO A 395 8.00 9.31 -14.21
C PRO A 395 7.22 8.03 -13.93
N ILE A 396 7.86 7.12 -13.18
CA ILE A 396 7.24 5.85 -12.79
C ILE A 396 6.04 6.11 -11.86
N LEU A 397 4.94 5.40 -12.11
CA LEU A 397 3.73 5.45 -11.28
C LEU A 397 4.00 4.91 -9.87
N GLY A 398 3.47 5.57 -8.84
CA GLY A 398 3.68 5.19 -7.44
C GLY A 398 5.08 5.51 -6.91
N ASP A 399 5.91 6.20 -7.69
CA ASP A 399 7.22 6.66 -7.25
C ASP A 399 7.11 7.91 -6.37
N THR A 400 7.32 7.78 -5.07
CA THR A 400 7.21 8.90 -4.12
C THR A 400 8.35 9.90 -4.21
N ARG A 401 9.49 9.53 -4.82
CA ARG A 401 10.70 10.38 -4.87
C ARG A 401 10.82 11.16 -6.18
N TYR A 402 10.61 10.48 -7.31
CA TYR A 402 10.75 11.07 -8.65
C TYR A 402 9.43 11.16 -9.40
N GLY A 403 8.31 10.77 -8.77
CA GLY A 403 6.99 10.73 -9.38
C GLY A 403 6.17 12.01 -9.26
N HIS A 404 4.93 11.90 -9.70
CA HIS A 404 3.98 13.01 -9.70
C HIS A 404 2.93 12.77 -8.61
N ALA A 405 3.00 13.54 -7.52
CA ALA A 405 2.20 13.32 -6.31
C ALA A 405 0.68 13.23 -6.55
N PRO A 406 0.04 14.08 -7.36
CA PRO A 406 -1.39 13.95 -7.64
C PRO A 406 -1.76 12.64 -8.36
N THR A 407 -0.92 12.20 -9.30
CA THR A 407 -1.14 10.93 -10.01
C THR A 407 -0.92 9.75 -9.07
N ASN A 408 0.12 9.80 -8.24
CA ASN A 408 0.38 8.74 -7.26
C ASN A 408 -0.77 8.62 -6.26
N ARG A 409 -1.30 9.73 -5.74
CA ARG A 409 -2.47 9.71 -4.84
C ARG A 409 -3.68 9.05 -5.50
N PHE A 410 -3.95 9.38 -6.76
CA PHE A 410 -5.01 8.73 -7.52
C PHE A 410 -4.81 7.22 -7.63
N PHE A 411 -3.60 6.77 -7.99
CA PHE A 411 -3.29 5.34 -8.12
C PHE A 411 -3.25 4.60 -6.78
N GLU A 412 -2.86 5.25 -5.70
CA GLU A 412 -2.92 4.71 -4.35
C GLU A 412 -4.37 4.48 -3.93
N GLU A 413 -5.23 5.49 -4.10
CA GLU A 413 -6.64 5.46 -3.67
C GLU A 413 -7.55 4.63 -4.56
N LYS A 414 -7.29 4.58 -5.87
CA LYS A 414 -8.18 3.91 -6.86
C LYS A 414 -7.61 2.62 -7.42
N ASN A 415 -6.31 2.40 -7.27
CA ASN A 415 -5.64 1.24 -7.83
C ASN A 415 -4.73 0.52 -6.82
N ALA A 416 -4.80 0.85 -5.52
CA ALA A 416 -4.02 0.21 -4.46
C ALA A 416 -2.49 0.21 -4.70
N LEU A 417 -1.96 1.12 -5.52
CA LEU A 417 -0.53 1.19 -5.82
C LEU A 417 0.17 2.18 -4.87
N ASP A 418 0.86 1.65 -3.86
CA ASP A 418 1.58 2.41 -2.82
C ASP A 418 3.11 2.31 -2.96
N ARG A 419 3.60 1.89 -4.13
CA ARG A 419 5.03 1.73 -4.45
C ARG A 419 5.28 1.98 -5.95
N PRO A 420 6.55 2.15 -6.38
CA PRO A 420 6.88 2.24 -7.79
C PRO A 420 6.37 1.02 -8.57
N PHE A 421 5.63 1.26 -9.67
CA PHE A 421 5.32 0.26 -10.68
C PHE A 421 6.59 -0.04 -11.47
N LEU A 422 7.48 -0.81 -10.86
CA LEU A 422 8.75 -1.25 -11.43
C LEU A 422 9.00 -2.71 -11.04
N HIS A 423 9.21 -3.56 -12.04
CA HIS A 423 9.38 -4.99 -11.85
C HIS A 423 10.49 -5.55 -12.73
N ALA A 424 11.53 -6.12 -12.14
CA ALA A 424 12.61 -6.82 -12.84
C ALA A 424 12.11 -8.19 -13.32
N VAL A 425 11.52 -8.21 -14.52
CA VAL A 425 10.83 -9.37 -15.08
C VAL A 425 11.80 -10.42 -15.62
N ARG A 426 12.97 -9.99 -16.10
CA ARG A 426 13.93 -10.89 -16.75
C ARG A 426 15.35 -10.41 -16.56
N ILE A 427 16.25 -11.34 -16.27
CA ILE A 427 17.70 -11.11 -16.24
C ILE A 427 18.35 -12.11 -17.17
N GLU A 428 19.21 -11.61 -18.05
CA GLU A 428 20.03 -12.44 -18.90
C GLU A 428 21.50 -12.21 -18.55
N VAL A 429 22.20 -13.27 -18.19
CA VAL A 429 23.58 -13.22 -17.71
C VAL A 429 24.35 -14.43 -18.23
N ASP A 430 25.62 -14.25 -18.54
CA ASP A 430 26.47 -15.36 -18.94
C ASP A 430 27.09 -15.99 -17.70
N HIS A 431 27.02 -17.31 -17.60
CA HIS A 431 27.63 -18.03 -16.48
C HIS A 431 29.15 -17.75 -16.46
N PRO A 432 29.72 -17.26 -15.34
CA PRO A 432 31.10 -16.77 -15.30
C PRO A 432 32.16 -17.84 -15.64
N THR A 433 31.88 -19.10 -15.29
CA THR A 433 32.78 -20.24 -15.55
C THR A 433 32.54 -20.92 -16.90
N THR A 434 31.28 -21.30 -17.21
CA THR A 434 30.96 -22.10 -18.39
C THR A 434 30.71 -21.27 -19.65
N GLY A 435 30.45 -19.96 -19.50
CA GLY A 435 30.01 -19.09 -20.60
C GLY A 435 28.59 -19.36 -21.09
N GLN A 436 27.85 -20.29 -20.48
CA GLN A 436 26.48 -20.59 -20.85
C GLN A 436 25.58 -19.38 -20.58
N ARG A 437 24.75 -19.00 -21.56
CA ARG A 437 23.73 -17.96 -21.39
C ARG A 437 22.63 -18.46 -20.44
N LEU A 438 22.48 -17.77 -19.31
CA LEU A 438 21.38 -17.98 -18.38
C LEU A 438 20.29 -16.93 -18.61
N ILE A 439 19.05 -17.40 -18.56
CA ILE A 439 17.84 -16.59 -18.71
C ILE A 439 16.98 -16.86 -17.48
N LEU A 440 16.82 -15.84 -16.67
CA LEU A 440 16.01 -15.86 -15.45
C LEU A 440 14.77 -15.01 -15.68
N GLU A 441 13.62 -15.49 -15.23
CA GLU A 441 12.36 -14.75 -15.31
C GLU A 441 11.64 -14.76 -13.95
N ALA A 442 11.05 -13.62 -13.59
CA ALA A 442 10.11 -13.52 -12.48
C ALA A 442 8.71 -13.22 -13.04
N PRO A 443 7.67 -13.89 -12.54
CA PRO A 443 6.31 -13.51 -12.84
C PRO A 443 6.01 -12.11 -12.27
N LEU A 444 5.18 -11.35 -12.99
CA LEU A 444 4.77 -10.02 -12.56
C LEU A 444 4.17 -10.12 -11.15
N ALA A 445 4.68 -9.27 -10.25
CA ALA A 445 4.18 -9.16 -8.89
C ALA A 445 2.66 -8.94 -8.90
N GLY A 446 1.94 -9.69 -8.06
CA GLY A 446 0.49 -9.78 -8.20
C GLY A 446 -0.25 -8.48 -7.88
N ASP A 447 0.34 -7.59 -7.10
CA ASP A 447 -0.15 -6.24 -6.83
C ASP A 447 -0.11 -5.37 -8.10
N LEU A 448 0.99 -5.43 -8.87
CA LEU A 448 1.10 -4.76 -10.17
C LEU A 448 0.19 -5.39 -11.22
N ARG A 449 0.02 -6.71 -11.18
CA ARG A 449 -0.95 -7.40 -12.03
C ARG A 449 -2.37 -6.90 -11.76
N ALA A 450 -2.76 -6.77 -10.50
CA ALA A 450 -4.06 -6.23 -10.09
C ALA A 450 -4.24 -4.77 -10.53
N VAL A 451 -3.18 -3.96 -10.52
CA VAL A 451 -3.22 -2.60 -11.10
C VAL A 451 -3.55 -2.66 -12.59
N LEU A 452 -2.88 -3.52 -13.36
CA LEU A 452 -3.15 -3.67 -14.80
C LEU A 452 -4.56 -4.17 -15.10
N GLU A 453 -5.08 -5.10 -14.28
CA GLU A 453 -6.46 -5.58 -14.38
C GLU A 453 -7.45 -4.42 -14.22
N ARG A 454 -7.21 -3.51 -13.26
CA ARG A 454 -8.08 -2.34 -13.04
C ARG A 454 -7.97 -1.27 -14.13
N THR A 455 -6.75 -0.98 -14.60
CA THR A 455 -6.54 0.14 -15.54
C THR A 455 -6.70 -0.27 -17.01
N GLY A 456 -6.52 -1.55 -17.34
CA GLY A 456 -6.51 -2.05 -18.72
C GLY A 456 -7.49 -3.18 -18.98
N GLY A 457 -8.03 -3.79 -17.93
CA GLY A 457 -8.88 -4.96 -18.03
C GLY A 457 -8.12 -6.23 -18.45
N PRO A 458 -8.84 -7.37 -18.55
CA PRO A 458 -8.26 -8.66 -18.94
C PRO A 458 -7.59 -8.64 -20.32
N GLY A 459 -8.03 -7.74 -21.22
CA GLY A 459 -7.47 -7.60 -22.56
C GLY A 459 -6.01 -7.12 -22.55
N THR A 460 -5.68 -6.14 -21.71
CA THR A 460 -4.30 -5.65 -21.57
C THR A 460 -3.38 -6.72 -21.02
N LEU A 461 -3.81 -7.49 -20.01
CA LEU A 461 -3.02 -8.60 -19.50
C LEU A 461 -2.76 -9.66 -20.57
N ARG A 462 -3.79 -10.13 -21.28
CA ARG A 462 -3.63 -11.11 -22.37
C ARG A 462 -2.66 -10.60 -23.44
N PHE A 463 -2.75 -9.33 -23.80
CA PHE A 463 -1.83 -8.73 -24.77
C PHE A 463 -0.39 -8.71 -24.25
N LEU A 464 -0.16 -8.32 -23.00
CA LEU A 464 1.18 -8.30 -22.40
C LEU A 464 1.76 -9.70 -22.25
N ASP A 465 0.92 -10.68 -21.93
CA ASP A 465 1.26 -12.09 -21.85
C ASP A 465 1.70 -12.64 -23.22
N GLN A 466 0.92 -12.37 -24.27
CA GLN A 466 1.29 -12.68 -25.67
C GLN A 466 2.59 -11.99 -26.14
N LYS A 467 3.00 -10.90 -25.49
CA LYS A 467 4.27 -10.22 -25.73
C LYS A 467 5.40 -10.69 -24.82
N HIS A 468 5.17 -11.74 -24.02
CA HIS A 468 6.09 -12.28 -23.02
C HIS A 468 6.62 -11.18 -22.10
N ALA A 469 5.74 -10.27 -21.68
CA ALA A 469 6.10 -9.11 -20.86
C ALA A 469 5.83 -9.30 -19.36
N LEU A 470 5.10 -10.35 -18.98
CA LEU A 470 4.68 -10.62 -17.62
C LEU A 470 5.57 -11.64 -16.88
N GLY A 471 6.58 -12.19 -17.55
CA GLY A 471 7.41 -13.27 -17.03
C GLY A 471 6.67 -14.61 -16.93
N SER A 472 7.37 -15.64 -16.46
CA SER A 472 6.86 -17.01 -16.39
C SER A 472 6.24 -17.35 -15.04
N GLY A 473 5.04 -17.95 -15.04
CA GLY A 473 4.32 -18.43 -13.85
C GLY A 473 3.33 -17.42 -13.20
N PRO A 474 2.58 -17.83 -12.17
CA PRO A 474 1.74 -16.91 -11.39
C PRO A 474 2.59 -16.10 -10.41
N GLY A 475 2.29 -14.82 -10.18
CA GLY A 475 2.94 -13.99 -9.15
C GLY A 475 2.55 -14.36 -7.71
N SER A 476 3.14 -13.72 -6.71
CA SER A 476 2.91 -14.08 -5.28
C SER A 476 1.50 -13.83 -4.72
N ILE A 477 0.62 -13.11 -5.43
CA ILE A 477 -0.78 -12.92 -5.02
C ILE A 477 -1.65 -13.80 -5.92
N PRO A 478 -2.58 -14.59 -5.35
CA PRO A 478 -3.54 -15.33 -6.16
C PRO A 478 -4.38 -14.38 -7.01
N PRO A 479 -4.68 -14.72 -8.28
CA PRO A 479 -5.53 -13.89 -9.12
C PRO A 479 -6.89 -13.66 -8.44
N SER A 480 -7.46 -12.46 -8.64
CA SER A 480 -8.85 -12.21 -8.30
C SER A 480 -9.73 -13.28 -8.97
N SER A 481 -10.66 -13.83 -8.22
CA SER A 481 -11.42 -15.03 -8.58
C SER A 481 -12.11 -14.91 -9.95
N GLY A 482 -11.61 -15.67 -10.92
CA GLY A 482 -12.24 -15.97 -12.21
C GLY A 482 -11.70 -17.32 -12.72
N PRO A 483 -12.51 -18.11 -13.47
CA PRO A 483 -12.17 -19.51 -13.74
C PRO A 483 -10.97 -19.60 -14.69
N ILE A 484 -9.83 -20.08 -14.18
CA ILE A 484 -8.67 -20.43 -15.00
C ILE A 484 -8.72 -21.93 -15.23
N SER A 485 -9.19 -22.34 -16.40
CA SER A 485 -8.80 -23.61 -17.00
C SER A 485 -7.72 -23.29 -18.03
N GLN A 486 -6.48 -23.67 -17.77
CA GLN A 486 -5.44 -23.75 -18.80
C GLN A 486 -5.05 -25.22 -18.95
N PRO A 487 -5.09 -25.78 -20.18
CA PRO A 487 -4.34 -26.99 -20.49
C PRO A 487 -2.87 -26.66 -20.73
N GLU A 488 -1.97 -27.50 -20.24
CA GLU A 488 -0.54 -27.50 -20.57
C GLU A 488 -0.33 -27.78 -22.06
N LEU A 489 0.57 -27.04 -22.71
CA LEU A 489 1.16 -27.40 -24.00
C LEU A 489 2.67 -27.09 -24.00
N PRO A 490 3.48 -27.87 -24.74
CA PRO A 490 4.92 -27.99 -24.54
C PRO A 490 5.75 -26.97 -25.33
N THR A 491 7.01 -26.87 -24.89
CA THR A 491 8.17 -26.17 -25.46
C THR A 491 8.30 -26.19 -26.99
N ASP A 492 8.55 -25.04 -27.64
CA ASP A 492 9.74 -24.80 -28.47
C ASP A 492 9.92 -23.31 -28.89
N ARG A 493 11.21 -22.94 -29.00
CA ARG A 493 11.95 -21.79 -29.55
C ARG A 493 11.24 -20.59 -30.19
N GLY A 494 11.76 -19.41 -29.85
CA GLY A 494 11.74 -18.21 -30.71
C GLY A 494 12.42 -16.99 -30.09
N SER A 495 13.70 -16.77 -30.37
CA SER A 495 14.39 -15.52 -30.09
C SER A 495 13.86 -14.41 -31.01
N ALA A 496 13.00 -13.53 -30.50
CA ALA A 496 12.70 -12.25 -31.14
C ALA A 496 13.31 -11.10 -30.32
N LEU A 497 14.63 -11.16 -30.18
CA LEU A 497 15.48 -10.11 -29.62
C LEU A 497 16.04 -9.26 -30.77
N ASP A 498 15.21 -8.46 -31.41
CA ASP A 498 15.69 -7.35 -32.24
C ASP A 498 15.19 -6.03 -31.65
N LEU A 499 16.01 -5.47 -30.75
CA LEU A 499 16.02 -4.03 -30.50
C LEU A 499 16.94 -3.41 -31.54
N ASP A 500 16.32 -2.97 -32.63
CA ASP A 500 16.96 -2.21 -33.70
C ASP A 500 17.85 -1.07 -33.11
N PRO A 501 19.17 -1.02 -33.42
CA PRO A 501 20.14 -0.16 -32.74
C PRO A 501 19.99 1.35 -33.01
N ALA A 502 19.01 1.80 -33.80
CA ALA A 502 18.80 3.22 -34.09
C ALA A 502 17.55 3.79 -33.38
N PRO A 503 17.69 4.42 -32.20
CA PRO A 503 16.66 5.31 -31.66
C PRO A 503 17.07 6.79 -31.81
N HIS A 504 16.07 7.65 -32.00
CA HIS A 504 16.20 9.07 -31.73
C HIS A 504 16.62 9.26 -30.26
N SER A 505 17.80 9.82 -30.02
CA SER A 505 18.25 10.11 -28.65
C SER A 505 17.45 11.29 -28.12
N ILE A 506 16.73 11.10 -27.01
CA ILE A 506 16.09 12.21 -26.31
C ILE A 506 17.12 12.73 -25.31
N ARG A 507 17.59 13.96 -25.51
CA ARG A 507 18.42 14.70 -24.54
C ARG A 507 17.53 15.67 -23.78
N PRO A 508 17.00 15.30 -22.60
CA PRO A 508 16.22 16.24 -21.79
C PRO A 508 17.11 17.35 -21.21
N PRO A 509 16.57 18.54 -20.93
CA PRO A 509 17.32 19.64 -20.32
C PRO A 509 17.86 19.26 -18.92
N ILE A 510 18.98 19.86 -18.53
CA ILE A 510 19.64 19.61 -17.24
C ILE A 510 18.78 20.26 -16.13
N LEU A 511 17.96 19.46 -15.45
CA LEU A 511 17.46 19.81 -14.11
C LEU A 511 18.54 19.49 -13.09
N GLU A 512 18.94 20.48 -12.29
CA GLU A 512 19.82 20.29 -11.14
C GLU A 512 19.06 19.51 -10.06
N ASP A 513 19.62 18.38 -9.62
CA ASP A 513 19.16 17.66 -8.44
C ASP A 513 19.68 18.45 -7.24
N ASP A 514 18.88 19.35 -6.66
CA ASP A 514 19.15 19.89 -5.33
C ASP A 514 18.78 18.83 -4.28
N ASP A 515 19.80 18.34 -3.59
CA ASP A 515 19.66 17.70 -2.29
C ASP A 515 19.22 18.77 -1.26
N ASP A 516 18.31 18.36 -0.38
CA ASP A 516 17.62 19.08 0.71
C ASP A 516 16.36 19.93 0.40
N PRO A 517 15.24 19.72 1.14
CA PRO A 517 14.04 20.54 1.01
C PRO A 517 14.26 21.91 1.69
N PRO A 518 14.05 23.04 1.00
CA PRO A 518 14.04 24.33 1.68
C PRO A 518 12.77 24.45 2.53
N GLY A 519 12.98 24.78 3.80
CA GLY A 519 11.93 25.03 4.77
C GLY A 519 10.96 26.13 4.33
N ARG A 520 9.77 26.04 4.93
CA ARG A 520 8.74 27.09 5.02
C ARG A 520 9.33 28.49 4.86
N ARG A 521 8.86 29.21 3.85
CA ARG A 521 8.75 30.67 3.93
C ARG A 521 7.36 31.08 3.47
N ASP A 522 6.79 31.93 4.30
CA ASP A 522 5.48 32.55 4.21
C ASP A 522 5.26 33.22 2.85
N PHE A 523 4.07 33.04 2.28
CA PHE A 523 3.13 34.10 1.88
C PHE A 523 1.78 33.48 1.52
#